data_AF-A0A2V9KTR6-F1
#
_entry.id   AF-A0A2V9KTR6-F1
#
_cell.length_a   1.000
_cell.length_b   1.000
_cell.length_c   1.000
_cell.angle_alpha   90.00
_cell.angle_beta   90.00
_cell.angle_gamma   90.00
#
_symmetry.space_group_name_H-M   'P 1'
#
loop_
_entity.id
_entity.type
_entity.pdbx_description
1 polymer ?
#
loop_
_entity_poly.entity_id
_entity_poly.type
_entity_poly.pdbx_seq_one_letter_code
_entity_poly.pdbx_strand_id
1 'polypeptide(L)'
;MTILAGEALCRVEGRTYLLRPLDCLHIPAGTAHVVQNASSHELLIAHWSFATPIPSRELVEDTFTTEDRRFSNPNDNDPEHIVRFEDARKYDLADGTQFCDLFAGRFGADGICGGYGEFNPGSSLPCHIHEYDESISIVTGEAICEVMGQRYRLSNY
;
A
#
# COMPACT_ATOMS: atom_id res chain seq x y z
N MET A 1 0.55 3.86 1.71
CA MET A 1 -0.69 4.05 0.93
C MET A 1 -0.52 3.35 -0.39
N THR A 2 -1.51 2.56 -0.81
CA THR A 2 -1.51 1.83 -2.08
C THR A 2 -2.62 2.34 -2.98
N ILE A 3 -2.32 2.66 -4.23
CA ILE A 3 -3.35 3.11 -5.18
C ILE A 3 -4.15 1.91 -5.68
N LEU A 4 -5.47 1.99 -5.68
CA LEU A 4 -6.35 0.92 -6.18
C LEU A 4 -6.90 1.25 -7.57
N ALA A 5 -7.24 2.52 -7.83
CA ALA A 5 -7.68 3.00 -9.14
C ALA A 5 -7.36 4.50 -9.32
N GLY A 6 -7.13 4.93 -10.55
CA GLY A 6 -6.72 6.30 -10.87
C GLY A 6 -5.24 6.57 -10.62
N GLU A 7 -4.86 7.84 -10.60
CA GLU A 7 -3.48 8.27 -10.35
C GLU A 7 -3.41 9.28 -9.20
N ALA A 8 -2.41 9.16 -8.34
CA ALA A 8 -2.18 10.06 -7.23
C ALA A 8 -0.89 10.87 -7.43
N LEU A 9 -1.00 12.19 -7.27
CA LEU A 9 0.15 13.07 -7.15
C LEU A 9 0.50 13.20 -5.66
N CYS A 10 1.62 12.63 -5.26
CA CYS A 10 2.08 12.65 -3.87
C CYS A 10 3.30 13.56 -3.74
N ARG A 11 3.26 14.51 -2.81
CA ARG A 11 4.40 15.38 -2.49
C ARG A 11 4.89 15.06 -1.08
N VAL A 12 6.17 14.76 -0.94
CA VAL A 12 6.84 14.47 0.34
C VAL A 12 7.97 15.50 0.50
N GLU A 13 7.83 16.42 1.46
CA GLU A 13 8.78 17.52 1.70
C GLU A 13 9.27 18.20 0.41
N GLY A 14 8.34 18.55 -0.50
CA GLY A 14 8.65 19.18 -1.79
C GLY A 14 8.87 18.21 -2.96
N ARG A 15 9.29 16.97 -2.71
CA ARG A 15 9.54 15.93 -3.74
C ARG A 15 8.22 15.36 -4.24
N THR A 16 7.93 15.51 -5.52
CA THR A 16 6.63 15.17 -6.11
C THR A 16 6.71 13.92 -6.97
N TYR A 17 5.84 12.96 -6.70
CA TYR A 17 5.76 11.66 -7.36
C TYR A 17 4.37 11.42 -7.94
N LEU A 18 4.31 10.81 -9.12
CA LEU A 18 3.07 10.30 -9.70
C LEU A 18 2.99 8.79 -9.43
N LEU A 19 1.93 8.37 -8.76
CA LEU A 19 1.65 6.97 -8.42
C LEU A 19 0.51 6.45 -9.29
N ARG A 20 0.70 5.23 -9.81
CA ARG A 20 -0.26 4.51 -10.64
C ARG A 20 -0.95 3.40 -9.84
N PRO A 21 -2.00 2.74 -10.38
CA PRO A 21 -2.62 1.61 -9.70
C PRO A 21 -1.60 0.58 -9.22
N LEU A 22 -1.78 0.15 -7.98
CA LEU A 22 -0.94 -0.73 -7.17
C LEU A 22 0.44 -0.20 -6.74
N ASP A 23 0.89 0.96 -7.23
CA ASP A 23 2.05 1.61 -6.63
C ASP A 23 1.76 1.89 -5.15
N CYS A 24 2.78 1.69 -4.32
CA CYS A 24 2.70 1.96 -2.90
C CYS A 24 3.74 2.97 -2.47
N LEU A 25 3.29 4.00 -1.76
CA LEU A 25 4.14 4.98 -1.10
C LEU A 25 4.08 4.77 0.41
N HIS A 26 5.22 4.42 1.00
CA HIS A 26 5.45 4.42 2.43
C HIS A 26 6.11 5.74 2.84
N ILE A 27 5.53 6.41 3.84
CA ILE A 27 6.01 7.69 4.38
C ILE A 27 6.27 7.48 5.88
N PRO A 28 7.51 7.63 6.35
CA PRO A 28 7.82 7.51 7.76
C PRO A 28 7.11 8.55 8.62
N ALA A 29 6.98 8.26 9.92
CA ALA A 29 6.45 9.20 10.90
C ALA A 29 7.29 10.49 10.95
N GLY A 30 6.63 11.64 11.03
CA GLY A 30 7.27 12.96 11.07
C GLY A 30 7.60 13.58 9.71
N THR A 31 7.44 12.85 8.61
CA THR A 31 7.72 13.37 7.27
C THR A 31 6.50 14.13 6.71
N ALA A 32 6.67 15.41 6.39
CA ALA A 32 5.59 16.24 5.84
C ALA A 32 5.19 15.77 4.43
N HIS A 33 3.89 15.60 4.19
CA HIS A 33 3.40 15.10 2.90
C HIS A 33 1.98 15.56 2.56
N VAL A 34 1.67 15.54 1.26
CA VAL A 34 0.36 15.83 0.68
C VAL A 34 0.06 14.80 -0.40
N VAL A 35 -1.20 14.36 -0.46
CA VAL A 35 -1.71 13.50 -1.54
C VAL A 35 -2.82 14.27 -2.26
N GLN A 36 -2.75 14.28 -3.59
CA GLN A 36 -3.73 14.90 -4.46
C GLN A 36 -4.16 13.89 -5.53
N ASN A 37 -5.45 13.90 -5.90
CA ASN A 37 -5.89 13.25 -7.13
C ASN A 37 -5.21 13.95 -8.32
N ALA A 38 -4.46 13.20 -9.13
CA ALA A 38 -3.76 13.76 -10.28
C ALA A 38 -4.72 14.17 -11.41
N SER A 39 -5.94 13.62 -11.42
CA SER A 39 -6.96 13.91 -12.43
C SER A 39 -7.99 14.94 -11.95
N SER A 40 -8.47 15.76 -12.89
CA SER A 40 -9.64 16.64 -12.70
C SER A 40 -10.97 15.99 -13.10
N HIS A 41 -10.94 14.76 -13.65
CA HIS A 41 -12.11 14.11 -14.24
C HIS A 41 -12.33 12.65 -13.81
N GLU A 42 -11.29 11.98 -13.31
CA GLU A 42 -11.34 10.58 -12.90
C GLU A 42 -11.27 10.43 -11.38
N LEU A 43 -11.89 9.39 -10.83
CA LEU A 43 -11.77 9.07 -9.40
C LEU A 43 -10.38 8.51 -9.08
N LEU A 44 -9.86 8.93 -7.93
CA LEU A 44 -8.76 8.26 -7.25
C LEU A 44 -9.33 7.38 -6.12
N ILE A 45 -8.99 6.10 -6.14
CA ILE A 45 -9.28 5.14 -5.07
C ILE A 45 -7.96 4.64 -4.53
N ALA A 46 -7.77 4.69 -3.22
CA ALA A 46 -6.55 4.22 -2.56
C ALA A 46 -6.86 3.58 -1.20
N HIS A 47 -5.94 2.75 -0.74
CA HIS A 47 -5.97 2.10 0.56
C HIS A 47 -4.89 2.72 1.46
N TRP A 48 -5.29 3.12 2.67
CA TRP A 48 -4.39 3.63 3.70
C TRP A 48 -4.24 2.61 4.82
N SER A 49 -3.02 2.48 5.30
CA SER A 49 -2.67 1.64 6.44
C SER A 49 -1.74 2.44 7.34
N PHE A 50 -2.00 2.41 8.64
CA PHE A 50 -1.27 3.18 9.65
C PHE A 50 -0.77 2.24 10.73
N ALA A 51 0.46 2.46 11.20
CA ALA A 51 1.05 1.73 12.33
C ALA A 51 0.50 2.20 13.68
N THR A 52 -0.81 2.39 13.77
CA THR A 52 -1.51 2.85 14.98
C THR A 52 -3.00 2.55 14.88
N PRO A 53 -3.66 2.17 15.99
CA PRO A 53 -5.12 2.06 16.03
C PRO A 53 -5.83 3.42 16.07
N ILE A 54 -5.11 4.51 16.33
CA ILE A 54 -5.69 5.86 16.52
C ILE A 54 -4.85 6.87 15.72
N PRO A 55 -5.02 6.93 14.39
CA PRO A 55 -4.27 7.87 13.56
C PRO A 55 -4.70 9.31 13.86
N SER A 56 -3.74 10.22 13.87
CA SER A 56 -3.95 11.67 13.98
C SER A 56 -3.10 12.40 12.93
N ARG A 57 -3.37 13.68 12.71
CA ARG A 57 -2.62 14.51 11.77
C ARG A 57 -2.43 15.92 12.33
N GLU A 58 -1.20 16.39 12.22
CA GLU A 58 -0.84 17.79 12.41
C GLU A 58 -0.71 18.46 11.03
N LEU A 59 -1.26 19.68 10.90
CA LEU A 59 -1.08 20.48 9.70
C LEU A 59 0.19 21.32 9.85
N VAL A 60 1.04 21.30 8.83
CA VAL A 60 2.29 22.08 8.78
C VAL A 60 2.29 23.01 7.58
N GLU A 61 3.08 24.09 7.65
CA GLU A 61 3.27 24.99 6.50
C GLU A 61 4.18 24.33 5.45
N ASP A 62 3.70 24.27 4.19
CA ASP A 62 4.47 23.72 3.07
C ASP A 62 5.47 24.77 2.55
N THR A 63 6.64 24.80 3.16
CA THR A 63 7.75 25.72 2.82
C THR A 63 8.91 25.01 2.11
N PHE A 64 8.71 23.76 1.70
CA PHE A 64 9.73 22.93 1.08
C PHE A 64 10.01 23.35 -0.37
N THR A 65 11.24 23.14 -0.82
CA THR A 65 11.59 23.38 -2.24
C THR A 65 10.98 22.29 -3.11
N THR A 66 10.20 22.67 -4.10
CA THR A 66 9.55 21.72 -5.00
C THR A 66 10.53 21.08 -5.97
N GLU A 67 10.48 19.76 -6.05
CA GLU A 67 11.21 18.93 -7.01
C GLU A 67 10.22 17.96 -7.67
N ASP A 68 10.05 18.02 -9.00
CA ASP A 68 9.20 17.06 -9.73
C ASP A 68 10.01 15.82 -10.12
N ARG A 69 9.68 14.68 -9.51
CA ARG A 69 10.32 13.38 -9.75
C ARG A 69 9.45 12.43 -10.58
N ARG A 70 8.18 12.76 -10.80
CA ARG A 70 7.20 11.94 -11.55
C ARG A 70 7.26 10.46 -11.17
N PHE A 71 7.69 9.60 -12.11
CA PHE A 71 7.78 8.15 -11.96
C PHE A 71 9.13 7.67 -11.41
N SER A 72 10.06 8.57 -11.13
CA SER A 72 11.33 8.21 -10.49
C SER A 72 11.10 7.72 -9.06
N ASN A 73 12.04 6.94 -8.55
CA ASN A 73 12.02 6.48 -7.16
C ASN A 73 12.72 7.50 -6.25
N PRO A 74 12.43 7.48 -4.93
CA PRO A 74 13.23 8.20 -3.95
C PRO A 74 14.69 7.74 -3.99
N ASN A 75 15.62 8.63 -3.65
CA ASN A 75 17.03 8.30 -3.48
C ASN A 75 17.26 7.62 -2.12
N ASP A 76 18.43 7.01 -1.92
CA ASP A 76 18.76 6.25 -0.71
C ASP A 76 18.66 7.06 0.60
N ASN A 77 18.82 8.39 0.55
CA ASN A 77 18.74 9.27 1.71
C ASN A 77 17.36 9.93 1.90
N ASP A 78 16.43 9.74 0.97
CA ASP A 78 15.08 10.22 1.14
C ASP A 78 14.34 9.34 2.15
N PRO A 79 13.51 9.92 3.04
CA PRO A 79 12.83 9.15 4.08
C PRO A 79 11.73 8.24 3.50
N GLU A 80 11.05 8.67 2.44
CA GLU A 80 9.99 7.89 1.83
C GLU A 80 10.49 6.71 0.98
N HIS A 81 9.67 5.68 0.87
CA HIS A 81 9.93 4.55 -0.02
C HIS A 81 8.76 4.35 -0.98
N ILE A 82 9.06 4.07 -2.24
CA ILE A 82 8.06 3.73 -3.25
C ILE A 82 8.33 2.32 -3.76
N VAL A 83 7.32 1.46 -3.66
CA VAL A 83 7.26 0.21 -4.42
C VAL A 83 6.48 0.47 -5.69
N ARG A 84 7.18 0.42 -6.83
CA ARG A 84 6.57 0.43 -8.17
C ARG A 84 6.07 -0.97 -8.46
N PHE A 85 4.76 -1.13 -8.63
CA PHE A 85 4.17 -2.48 -8.66
C PHE A 85 4.68 -3.32 -9.84
N GLU A 86 4.90 -2.69 -10.99
CA GLU A 86 5.42 -3.33 -12.19
C GLU A 86 6.79 -4.00 -11.98
N ASP A 87 7.63 -3.40 -11.13
CA ASP A 87 8.98 -3.88 -10.83
C ASP A 87 9.06 -4.67 -9.52
N ALA A 88 7.94 -4.83 -8.82
CA ALA A 88 7.94 -5.36 -7.47
C ALA A 88 8.21 -6.86 -7.45
N ARG A 89 9.03 -7.30 -6.48
CA ARG A 89 9.39 -8.72 -6.36
C ARG A 89 8.18 -9.53 -5.92
N LYS A 90 7.75 -10.44 -6.79
CA LYS A 90 6.74 -11.45 -6.48
C LYS A 90 7.37 -12.75 -5.96
N TYR A 91 6.64 -13.45 -5.09
CA TYR A 91 7.05 -14.74 -4.56
C TYR A 91 5.82 -15.59 -4.20
N ASP A 92 5.98 -16.92 -4.25
CA ASP A 92 4.91 -17.83 -3.89
C ASP A 92 4.96 -18.14 -2.38
N LEU A 93 3.79 -18.11 -1.72
CA LEU A 93 3.68 -18.41 -0.29
C LEU A 93 3.07 -19.81 -0.05
N ALA A 94 2.21 -20.25 -0.95
CA ALA A 94 1.65 -21.60 -1.06
C ALA A 94 1.32 -21.90 -2.53
N ASP A 95 1.01 -23.16 -2.84
CA ASP A 95 0.68 -23.57 -4.21
C ASP A 95 -0.49 -22.75 -4.80
N GLY A 96 -0.25 -22.17 -5.97
CA GLY A 96 -1.22 -21.32 -6.66
C GLY A 96 -1.47 -19.95 -6.03
N THR A 97 -0.64 -19.50 -5.07
CA THR A 97 -0.77 -18.17 -4.44
C THR A 97 0.54 -17.39 -4.58
N GLN A 98 0.44 -16.14 -5.04
CA GLN A 98 1.58 -15.27 -5.28
C GLN A 98 1.41 -13.96 -4.51
N PHE A 99 2.50 -13.48 -3.91
CA PHE A 99 2.51 -12.31 -3.05
C PHE A 99 3.59 -11.32 -3.45
N CYS A 100 3.33 -10.07 -3.12
CA CYS A 100 4.26 -8.96 -3.26
C CYS A 100 4.11 -8.03 -2.06
N ASP A 101 5.18 -7.81 -1.31
CA ASP A 101 5.15 -6.80 -0.25
C ASP A 101 5.20 -5.41 -0.85
N LEU A 102 4.38 -4.51 -0.30
CA LEU A 102 4.25 -3.12 -0.74
C LEU A 102 4.80 -2.15 0.32
N PHE A 103 4.75 -2.54 1.59
CA PHE A 103 5.39 -1.84 2.71
C PHE A 103 5.80 -2.87 3.77
N ALA A 104 7.01 -2.74 4.31
CA ALA A 104 7.58 -3.66 5.28
C ALA A 104 8.82 -3.03 5.95
N GLY A 105 9.32 -3.64 7.03
CA GLY A 105 10.53 -3.16 7.72
C GLY A 105 11.76 -3.00 6.82
N ARG A 106 11.93 -3.87 5.83
CA ARG A 106 13.02 -3.76 4.84
C ARG A 106 12.87 -2.57 3.86
N PHE A 107 11.71 -1.94 3.84
CA PHE A 107 11.39 -0.71 3.11
C PHE A 107 11.29 0.50 4.07
N GLY A 108 11.78 0.34 5.31
CA GLY A 108 11.78 1.36 6.35
C GLY A 108 10.49 1.47 7.17
N ALA A 109 9.45 0.66 6.90
CA ALA A 109 8.20 0.74 7.66
C ALA A 109 8.36 0.20 9.08
N ASP A 110 7.86 0.92 10.08
CA ASP A 110 7.92 0.52 11.49
C ASP A 110 6.54 0.11 12.00
N GLY A 111 6.47 -1.00 12.74
CA GLY A 111 5.24 -1.51 13.34
C GLY A 111 4.14 -1.93 12.35
N ILE A 112 4.41 -1.94 11.04
CA ILE A 112 3.44 -2.32 10.02
C ILE A 112 4.09 -2.96 8.78
N CYS A 113 3.44 -3.97 8.22
CA CYS A 113 3.76 -4.51 6.91
C CYS A 113 2.48 -4.91 6.17
N GLY A 114 2.59 -5.08 4.86
CA GLY A 114 1.48 -5.48 4.02
C GLY A 114 1.85 -5.45 2.55
N GLY A 115 0.95 -6.00 1.75
CA GLY A 115 1.23 -6.28 0.36
C GLY A 115 -0.01 -6.55 -0.47
N TYR A 116 0.24 -7.17 -1.62
CA TYR A 116 -0.75 -7.62 -2.57
C TYR A 116 -0.62 -9.14 -2.74
N GLY A 117 -1.76 -9.83 -2.78
CA GLY A 117 -1.83 -11.28 -2.95
C GLY A 117 -2.75 -11.65 -4.12
N GLU A 118 -2.28 -12.58 -4.95
CA GLU A 118 -3.01 -13.17 -6.06
C GLU A 118 -3.23 -14.66 -5.77
N PHE A 119 -4.48 -15.11 -5.92
CA PHE A 119 -4.89 -16.48 -5.68
C PHE A 119 -5.45 -17.05 -6.97
N ASN A 120 -4.86 -18.12 -7.48
CA ASN A 120 -5.45 -18.88 -8.58
C ASN A 120 -6.79 -19.49 -8.14
N PRO A 121 -7.74 -19.72 -9.07
CA PRO A 121 -9.02 -20.34 -8.73
C PRO A 121 -8.84 -21.66 -7.95
N GLY A 122 -9.44 -21.74 -6.76
CA GLY A 122 -9.37 -22.91 -5.88
C GLY A 122 -8.10 -23.04 -5.03
N SER A 123 -7.11 -22.15 -5.19
CA SER A 123 -5.94 -22.08 -4.31
C SER A 123 -6.30 -21.52 -2.93
N SER A 124 -5.46 -21.78 -1.94
CA SER A 124 -5.64 -21.29 -0.58
C SER A 124 -4.31 -21.24 0.17
N LEU A 125 -4.27 -20.45 1.24
CA LEU A 125 -3.24 -20.58 2.26
C LEU A 125 -3.68 -21.62 3.30
N PRO A 126 -2.75 -22.41 3.87
CA PRO A 126 -3.04 -23.24 5.03
C PRO A 126 -3.58 -22.42 6.20
N CYS A 127 -4.44 -23.02 7.04
CA CYS A 127 -4.90 -22.39 8.27
C CYS A 127 -3.73 -22.07 9.22
N HIS A 128 -3.69 -20.87 9.77
CA HIS A 128 -2.60 -20.39 10.63
C HIS A 128 -3.08 -19.31 11.62
N ILE A 129 -2.19 -18.91 12.54
CA ILE A 129 -2.40 -17.82 13.50
C ILE A 129 -1.12 -16.99 13.63
N HIS A 130 -1.26 -15.74 14.07
CA HIS A 130 -0.18 -14.82 14.39
C HIS A 130 -0.49 -14.07 15.71
N GLU A 131 0.55 -13.50 16.32
CA GLU A 131 0.44 -12.69 17.55
C GLU A 131 0.11 -11.21 17.25
N TYR A 132 -0.35 -10.91 16.05
CA TYR A 132 -0.68 -9.57 15.56
C TYR A 132 -1.95 -9.59 14.71
N ASP A 133 -2.62 -8.45 14.64
CA ASP A 133 -3.84 -8.29 13.85
C ASP A 133 -3.52 -8.29 12.35
N GLU A 134 -4.41 -8.88 11.56
CA GLU A 134 -4.34 -8.88 10.10
C GLU A 134 -5.66 -8.36 9.51
N SER A 135 -5.55 -7.53 8.47
CA SER A 135 -6.69 -7.06 7.68
C SER A 135 -6.51 -7.45 6.22
N ILE A 136 -7.54 -8.06 5.63
CA ILE A 136 -7.55 -8.44 4.22
C ILE A 136 -8.69 -7.68 3.53
N SER A 137 -8.35 -6.97 2.45
CA SER A 137 -9.32 -6.30 1.57
C SER A 137 -9.29 -6.96 0.20
N ILE A 138 -10.45 -7.42 -0.28
CA ILE A 138 -10.56 -7.95 -1.64
C ILE A 138 -10.69 -6.76 -2.60
N VAL A 139 -9.73 -6.64 -3.52
CA VAL A 139 -9.72 -5.55 -4.51
C VAL A 139 -10.19 -6.02 -5.89
N THR A 140 -10.20 -7.33 -6.14
CA THR A 140 -10.71 -7.95 -7.36
C THR A 140 -11.11 -9.40 -7.06
N GLY A 141 -12.22 -9.86 -7.63
CA GLY A 141 -12.69 -11.24 -7.49
C GLY A 141 -13.47 -11.52 -6.20
N GLU A 142 -13.52 -12.80 -5.83
CA GLU A 142 -14.22 -13.31 -4.66
C GLU A 142 -13.29 -14.17 -3.80
N ALA A 143 -13.49 -14.15 -2.49
CA ALA A 143 -12.76 -14.97 -1.54
C ALA A 143 -13.70 -15.58 -0.49
N ILE A 144 -13.31 -16.74 0.04
CA ILE A 144 -13.88 -17.30 1.26
C ILE A 144 -12.83 -17.17 2.35
N CYS A 145 -13.13 -16.38 3.37
CA CYS A 145 -12.30 -16.26 4.56
C CYS A 145 -12.87 -17.18 5.66
N GLU A 146 -12.03 -18.07 6.20
CA GLU A 146 -12.41 -18.94 7.31
C GLU A 146 -11.77 -18.45 8.61
N VAL A 147 -12.57 -18.15 9.63
CA VAL A 147 -12.10 -17.70 10.94
C VAL A 147 -12.76 -18.54 12.03
N MET A 148 -11.95 -19.31 12.76
CA MET A 148 -12.42 -20.16 13.87
C MET A 148 -13.62 -21.06 13.49
N GLY A 149 -13.57 -21.66 12.29
CA GLY A 149 -14.62 -22.53 11.75
C GLY A 149 -15.83 -21.80 11.15
N GLN A 150 -15.88 -20.47 11.19
CA GLN A 150 -16.88 -19.67 10.50
C GLN A 150 -16.41 -19.28 9.09
N ARG A 151 -17.32 -19.23 8.13
CA ARG A 151 -17.03 -18.92 6.72
C ARG A 151 -17.68 -17.61 6.30
N TYR A 152 -16.88 -16.71 5.75
CA TYR A 152 -17.31 -15.41 5.24
C TYR A 152 -16.99 -15.29 3.76
N ARG A 153 -18.00 -14.94 2.95
CA ARG A 153 -17.78 -14.59 1.54
C ARG A 153 -17.45 -13.11 1.44
N LEU A 154 -16.35 -12.80 0.80
CA LEU A 154 -15.88 -11.45 0.53
C LEU A 154 -15.79 -11.28 -0.99
N SER A 155 -16.09 -10.08 -1.47
CA SER A 155 -15.93 -9.69 -2.86
C SER A 155 -15.24 -8.33 -2.93
N ASN A 156 -14.84 -7.93 -4.12
CA ASN A 156 -14.34 -6.58 -4.34
C ASN A 156 -15.36 -5.50 -3.92
N TYR A 157 -14.84 -4.29 -3.68
CA TYR A 157 -15.61 -3.08 -3.43
C TYR A 157 -16.36 -2.59 -4.67
#